data_AF-A0A2N2LMP8-F1
#
_entry.id   AF-A0A2N2LMP8-F1
#
_cell.length_a   1.000
_cell.length_b   1.000
_cell.length_c   1.000
_cell.angle_alpha   90.00
_cell.angle_beta   90.00
_cell.angle_gamma   90.00
#
_symmetry.space_group_name_H-M   'P 1'
#
loop_
_entity.id
_entity.type
_entity.pdbx_description
1 polymer ?
#
loop_
_entity_poly.entity_id
_entity_poly.type
_entity_poly.pdbx_seq_one_letter_code
_entity_poly.pdbx_strand_id
1 'polypeptide(L)'
;MPIYEYRCGKCRRLSSVFVRSARAQVAPACEHCGSTEAMARVISRVARTRSTADVVAEHGTGNPGEYRDPRQIGSWVEQRFEEYGMDVPEETRAMIDAAREGDLPKELGL
;
A
#
# COMPACT_ATOMS: atom_id res chain seq x y z
N MET A 1 -0.91 10.74 24.08
CA MET A 1 0.50 10.77 24.51
C MET A 1 1.37 10.16 23.42
N PRO A 2 2.21 10.95 22.72
CA PRO A 2 2.96 10.46 21.56
C PRO A 2 4.18 9.61 21.96
N ILE A 3 4.44 8.57 21.19
CA ILE A 3 5.72 7.83 21.16
C ILE A 3 6.47 8.29 19.92
N TYR A 4 7.74 8.64 20.06
CA TYR A 4 8.60 9.03 18.95
C TYR A 4 9.78 8.08 18.80
N GLU A 5 10.15 7.81 17.56
CA GLU A 5 11.34 7.02 17.25
C GLU A 5 12.54 7.93 17.04
N TYR A 6 13.68 7.51 17.56
CA TYR A 6 14.97 8.19 17.39
C TYR A 6 16.01 7.22 16.82
N ARG A 7 16.77 7.67 15.84
CA ARG A 7 17.92 6.95 15.28
C ARG A 7 19.20 7.47 15.92
N CYS A 8 19.97 6.55 16.50
CA CYS A 8 21.28 6.85 17.07
C CYS A 8 22.34 6.99 15.97
N GLY A 9 23.09 8.10 15.94
CA GLY A 9 24.20 8.29 15.00
C GLY A 9 25.36 7.30 15.18
N LYS A 10 25.56 6.75 16.39
CA LYS A 10 26.67 5.84 16.71
C LYS A 10 26.40 4.39 16.29
N CYS A 11 25.27 3.82 16.74
CA CYS A 11 24.95 2.41 16.47
C CYS A 11 23.91 2.22 15.35
N ARG A 12 23.33 3.32 14.83
CA ARG A 12 22.29 3.34 13.78
C ARG A 12 20.99 2.59 14.09
N ARG A 13 20.82 2.11 15.33
CA ARG A 13 19.59 1.47 15.79
C ARG A 13 18.54 2.51 16.18
N LEU A 14 17.29 2.07 16.17
CA LEU A 14 16.13 2.85 16.57
C LEU A 14 15.81 2.61 18.06
N SER A 15 15.45 3.68 18.75
CA SER A 15 14.93 3.65 20.11
C SER A 15 13.59 4.38 20.18
N SER A 16 12.66 3.84 20.96
CA SER A 16 11.32 4.39 21.10
C SER A 16 11.22 5.19 22.40
N VAL A 17 10.91 6.48 22.29
CA VAL A 17 10.87 7.37 23.44
C VAL A 17 9.45 7.87 23.66
N PHE A 18 8.94 7.57 24.84
CA PHE A 18 7.66 8.06 25.31
C PHE A 18 7.77 9.55 25.66
N VAL A 19 6.97 10.41 25.01
CA VAL A 19 7.01 11.86 25.26
C VAL A 19 5.67 12.36 25.80
N ARG A 20 5.71 13.00 26.97
CA ARG A 20 4.51 13.47 27.68
C ARG A 20 3.72 14.53 26.91
N SER A 21 4.37 15.37 26.12
CA SER A 21 3.71 16.35 25.25
C SER A 21 4.52 16.60 23.97
N ALA A 22 3.86 16.96 22.87
CA ALA A 22 4.56 17.21 21.60
C ALA A 22 5.55 18.39 21.66
N ARG A 23 5.42 19.28 22.65
CA ARG A 23 6.32 20.44 22.86
C ARG A 23 7.42 20.18 23.90
N ALA A 24 7.42 19.01 24.54
CA ALA A 24 8.43 18.69 25.54
C ALA A 24 9.81 18.56 24.87
N GLN A 25 10.80 19.24 25.44
CA GLN A 25 12.20 19.01 25.10
C GLN A 25 12.62 17.71 25.80
N VAL A 26 13.07 16.73 25.02
CA VAL A 26 13.52 15.44 25.51
C VAL A 26 14.95 15.23 25.04
N ALA A 27 15.82 14.78 25.95
CA ALA A 27 17.17 14.33 25.64
C ALA A 27 17.16 12.79 25.58
N PRO A 28 16.87 12.18 24.43
CA PRO A 28 16.78 10.73 24.30
C PRO A 28 18.16 10.09 24.44
N ALA A 29 18.24 8.99 25.19
CA ALA A 29 19.40 8.12 25.24
C ALA A 29 19.15 6.85 24.42
N CYS A 30 20.20 6.30 23.81
CA CYS A 30 20.08 5.08 23.02
C CYS A 30 19.81 3.89 23.92
N GLU A 31 18.71 3.17 23.70
CA GLU A 31 18.39 1.93 24.43
C GLU A 31 19.40 0.80 24.13
N HIS A 32 20.18 0.93 23.06
CA HIS A 32 21.13 -0.10 22.62
C HIS A 32 22.57 0.14 23.04
N CYS A 33 23.01 1.40 23.09
CA CYS A 33 24.41 1.73 23.38
C CYS A 33 24.60 2.85 24.41
N GLY A 34 23.51 3.36 25.00
CA GLY A 34 23.54 4.41 26.02
C GLY A 34 23.97 5.81 25.53
N SER A 35 24.36 5.97 24.27
CA SER A 35 24.77 7.26 23.73
C SER A 35 23.60 8.24 23.69
N THR A 36 23.83 9.47 24.17
CA THR A 36 22.92 10.62 24.09
C THR A 36 23.26 11.54 22.91
N GLU A 37 24.41 11.32 22.28
CA GLU A 37 24.89 12.13 21.18
C GLU A 37 24.28 11.68 19.84
N ALA A 38 24.10 12.65 18.93
CA ALA A 38 23.65 12.42 17.56
C ALA A 38 22.33 11.61 17.48
N MET A 39 21.36 11.92 18.34
CA MET A 39 20.01 11.36 18.28
C MET A 39 19.12 12.18 17.36
N ALA A 40 18.71 11.58 16.24
CA ALA A 40 17.80 12.21 15.29
C ALA A 40 16.41 11.59 15.40
N ARG A 41 15.37 12.40 15.59
CA ARG A 41 13.99 11.93 15.51
C ARG A 41 13.70 11.48 14.09
N VAL A 42 13.10 10.30 13.94
CA VAL A 42 12.69 9.76 12.64
C VAL A 42 11.18 9.58 12.60
N ILE A 43 10.65 9.62 11.38
CA ILE A 43 9.26 9.27 11.10
C ILE A 43 9.29 7.86 10.52
N SER A 44 8.48 6.96 11.08
CA SER A 44 8.35 5.59 10.60
C SER A 44 7.93 5.58 9.14
N ARG A 45 8.43 4.62 8.35
CA ARG A 45 7.94 4.44 6.98
C ARG A 45 6.51 3.92 7.06
N VAL A 46 5.58 4.66 6.46
CA VAL A 46 4.19 4.23 6.29
C VAL A 46 4.01 3.59 4.93
N ALA A 47 3.30 2.46 4.88
CA ALA A 47 2.80 1.89 3.64
C ALA A 47 1.34 2.30 3.45
N ARG A 48 0.95 2.68 2.24
CA ARG A 48 -0.45 2.91 1.87
C ARG A 48 -0.96 1.76 1.02
N THR A 49 -2.22 1.38 1.20
CA THR A 49 -2.91 0.48 0.28
C THR A 49 -3.05 1.17 -1.08
N ARG A 50 -2.75 0.45 -2.16
CA ARG A 50 -2.94 0.94 -3.53
C ARG A 50 -4.41 0.74 -3.93
N SER A 51 -5.02 1.72 -4.56
CA SER A 51 -6.32 1.55 -5.22
C SER A 51 -6.16 0.81 -6.57
N THR A 52 -7.27 0.38 -7.17
CA THR A 52 -7.30 -0.13 -8.55
C THR A 52 -6.78 0.92 -9.54
N ALA A 53 -7.15 2.19 -9.35
CA ALA A 53 -6.66 3.31 -10.16
C ALA A 53 -5.14 3.51 -10.03
N ASP A 54 -4.57 3.38 -8.83
CA ASP A 54 -3.10 3.46 -8.65
C ASP A 54 -2.38 2.35 -9.44
N VAL A 55 -2.94 1.13 -9.49
CA VAL A 55 -2.38 0.00 -10.23
C VAL A 55 -2.42 0.24 -11.74
N VAL A 56 -3.55 0.74 -12.24
CA VAL A 56 -3.72 1.08 -13.66
C VAL A 56 -2.79 2.23 -14.06
N ALA A 57 -2.58 3.22 -13.19
CA ALA A 57 -1.64 4.31 -13.46
C ALA A 57 -0.18 3.83 -13.52
N GLU A 58 0.21 2.86 -12.70
CA GLU A 58 1.58 2.34 -12.63
C GLU A 58 1.91 1.35 -13.74
N HIS A 59 0.95 0.52 -14.13
CA HIS A 59 1.17 -0.62 -15.02
C HIS A 59 0.37 -0.57 -16.33
N GLY A 60 -0.45 0.47 -16.52
CA GLY A 60 -1.41 0.57 -17.62
C GLY A 60 -2.68 -0.25 -17.38
N THR A 61 -3.63 -0.10 -18.29
CA THR A 61 -4.73 -1.06 -18.40
C THR A 61 -4.14 -2.37 -18.94
N GLY A 62 -4.32 -3.46 -18.18
CA GLY A 62 -3.74 -4.74 -18.57
C GLY A 62 -4.35 -5.23 -19.88
N ASN A 63 -3.52 -5.75 -20.79
CA ASN A 63 -4.03 -6.42 -21.98
C ASN A 63 -4.73 -7.73 -21.59
N PRO A 64 -5.77 -8.17 -22.35
CA PRO A 64 -6.39 -9.48 -22.12
C PRO A 64 -5.33 -10.59 -22.09
N GLY A 65 -5.17 -11.24 -20.94
CA GLY A 65 -4.23 -12.35 -20.73
C GLY A 65 -2.83 -11.97 -20.24
N GLU A 66 -2.50 -10.68 -20.10
CA GLU A 66 -1.18 -10.20 -19.63
C GLU A 66 -1.31 -9.28 -18.40
N TYR A 67 -1.84 -9.82 -17.30
CA TYR A 67 -2.04 -9.06 -16.06
C TYR A 67 -0.84 -9.16 -15.12
N ARG A 68 -0.38 -8.02 -14.60
CA ARG A 68 0.68 -7.96 -13.56
C ARG A 68 0.13 -7.95 -12.13
N ASP A 69 -1.13 -7.58 -11.98
CA ASP A 69 -1.85 -7.49 -10.70
C ASP A 69 -3.28 -7.99 -10.93
N PRO A 70 -3.87 -8.83 -10.03
CA PRO A 70 -5.23 -9.33 -10.17
C PRO A 70 -6.27 -8.22 -10.38
N ARG A 71 -6.04 -7.03 -9.81
CA ARG A 71 -6.94 -5.87 -9.95
C ARG A 71 -7.02 -5.31 -11.38
N GLN A 72 -6.13 -5.73 -12.28
CA GLN A 72 -6.20 -5.41 -13.71
C GLN A 72 -7.15 -6.34 -14.47
N ILE A 73 -7.54 -7.47 -13.89
CA ILE A 73 -8.50 -8.37 -14.53
C ILE A 73 -9.79 -7.57 -14.78
N GLY A 74 -10.31 -7.67 -16.01
CA GLY A 74 -11.50 -6.93 -16.44
C GLY A 74 -11.29 -5.45 -16.76
N SER A 75 -10.14 -4.83 -16.47
CA SER A 75 -9.95 -3.38 -16.70
C SER A 75 -10.06 -3.00 -18.17
N TRP A 76 -9.63 -3.89 -19.08
CA TRP A 76 -9.78 -3.70 -20.53
C TRP A 76 -11.26 -3.72 -20.95
N VAL A 77 -12.07 -4.61 -20.35
CA VAL A 77 -13.51 -4.70 -20.61
C VAL A 77 -14.19 -3.43 -20.11
N GLU A 78 -13.93 -3.05 -18.86
CA GLU A 78 -14.48 -1.82 -18.25
C GLU A 78 -14.14 -0.57 -19.09
N GLN A 79 -12.88 -0.42 -19.50
CA GLN A 79 -12.44 0.68 -20.37
C GLN A 79 -13.17 0.69 -21.71
N ARG A 80 -13.38 -0.49 -22.31
CA ARG A 80 -14.04 -0.59 -23.62
C ARG A 80 -15.50 -0.15 -23.55
N PHE A 81 -16.22 -0.54 -22.49
CA PHE A 81 -17.60 -0.10 -22.27
C PHE A 81 -17.69 1.42 -22.03
N GLU A 82 -16.76 1.96 -21.23
CA GLU A 82 -16.66 3.41 -21.00
C GLU A 82 -16.40 4.19 -22.31
N GLU A 83 -15.50 3.72 -23.18
CA GLU A 83 -15.24 4.32 -24.50
C GLU A 83 -16.49 4.38 -25.38
N TYR A 84 -17.37 3.38 -25.29
CA TYR A 84 -18.64 3.35 -26.02
C TYR A 84 -19.78 4.07 -25.29
N GLY A 85 -19.54 4.64 -24.10
CA GLY A 85 -20.56 5.28 -23.28
C GLY A 85 -21.64 4.31 -22.80
N MET A 86 -21.28 3.03 -22.62
CA MET A 86 -22.17 1.97 -22.16
C MET A 86 -21.84 1.56 -20.73
N ASP A 87 -22.85 1.22 -19.94
CA ASP A 87 -22.64 0.62 -18.63
C ASP A 87 -22.24 -0.85 -18.75
N VAL A 88 -21.28 -1.28 -17.92
CA VAL A 88 -20.91 -2.69 -17.80
C VAL A 88 -22.05 -3.45 -17.12
N PRO A 89 -22.61 -4.53 -17.73
CA PRO A 89 -23.66 -5.33 -17.13
C PRO A 89 -23.25 -5.90 -15.76
N GLU A 90 -24.20 -6.03 -14.85
CA GLU A 90 -23.95 -6.48 -13.47
C GLU A 90 -23.34 -7.89 -13.40
N GLU A 91 -23.81 -8.81 -14.26
CA GLU A 91 -23.25 -10.16 -14.37
C GLU A 91 -21.77 -10.13 -14.78
N THR A 92 -21.42 -9.26 -15.72
CA THR A 92 -20.04 -9.09 -16.18
C THR A 92 -19.17 -8.51 -15.07
N ARG A 93 -19.68 -7.52 -14.31
CA ARG A 93 -18.98 -6.95 -13.15
C ARG A 93 -18.73 -8.01 -12.08
N ALA A 94 -19.74 -8.81 -11.74
CA ALA A 94 -19.62 -9.90 -10.78
C ALA A 94 -18.56 -10.94 -11.20
N MET A 95 -18.51 -11.30 -12.49
CA MET A 95 -17.50 -12.22 -13.02
C MET A 95 -16.08 -11.64 -12.93
N ILE A 96 -15.92 -10.35 -13.23
CA ILE A 96 -14.64 -9.64 -13.11
C ILE A 96 -14.17 -9.63 -11.66
N ASP A 97 -15.06 -9.30 -10.72
CA ASP A 97 -14.71 -9.20 -9.30
C ASP A 97 -14.38 -10.59 -8.70
N ALA A 98 -15.13 -11.64 -9.05
CA ALA A 98 -14.79 -13.02 -8.69
C ALA A 98 -13.39 -13.41 -9.20
N ALA A 99 -13.06 -13.08 -10.45
CA ALA A 99 -11.74 -13.36 -11.03
C ALA A 99 -10.63 -12.56 -10.34
N ARG A 100 -10.88 -11.33 -9.89
CA ARG A 100 -9.94 -10.51 -9.10
C ARG A 100 -9.67 -11.14 -7.72
N GLU A 101 -10.67 -11.79 -7.14
CA GLU A 101 -10.57 -12.52 -5.87
C GLU A 101 -9.96 -13.93 -6.04
N GLY A 102 -9.74 -14.37 -7.28
CA GLY A 102 -9.18 -15.68 -7.61
C GLY A 102 -10.21 -16.80 -7.70
N ASP A 103 -11.50 -16.47 -7.68
CA ASP A 103 -12.59 -17.42 -7.92
C ASP A 103 -12.89 -17.48 -9.42
N LEU A 104 -12.37 -18.50 -10.09
CA LEU A 104 -12.64 -18.76 -11.49
C LEU A 104 -13.99 -19.49 -11.61
N PRO A 105 -14.90 -19.04 -12.49
CA PRO A 105 -16.17 -19.72 -12.68
C PRO A 105 -15.96 -21.18 -13.09
N LYS A 106 -16.75 -22.08 -12.49
CA LYS A 106 -16.66 -23.56 -12.62
C LYS A 106 -16.84 -24.10 -14.05
N GLU A 107 -17.18 -23.25 -15.02
CA GLU A 107 -17.52 -23.61 -16.40
C GLU A 107 -16.36 -23.46 -17.41
N LEU A 108 -15.14 -23.11 -16.96
CA LEU A 108 -13.92 -23.16 -17.81
C LEU A 108 -13.06 -24.40 -17.50
N GLY A 109 -13.73 -25.54 -17.27
CA GLY A 109 -13.08 -26.84 -17.24
C GLY A 109 -12.62 -27.25 -18.64
N LEU A 110 -11.36 -26.93 -18.96
CA LEU A 110 -10.58 -27.65 -19.98
C LEU A 110 -10.03 -28.94 -19.39
#